data_AF-A0A133ZV17-F1
#
_entry.id   AF-A0A133ZV17-F1
#
_cell.length_a   1.000
_cell.length_b   1.000
_cell.length_c   1.000
_cell.angle_alpha   90.00
_cell.angle_beta   90.00
_cell.angle_gamma   90.00
#
_symmetry.space_group_name_H-M   'P 1'
#
loop_
_entity.id
_entity.type
_entity.pdbx_description
1 polymer ?
#
loop_
_entity_poly.entity_id
_entity_poly.type
_entity_poly.pdbx_seq_one_letter_code
_entity_poly.pdbx_strand_id
1 'polypeptide(L)'
;MKVIDECYCECITQNLNRTKESCPVCNNEGVTVSRITVEHLVTDDYRNAVDGDQYKICMNEDYDVIYYNLDKEIKFLKDQVRVPIWFKKDADPKYACYCSKVTEDQVIEAVVKHGAKTVKEANVITGAMKNSLCKENNPLEVCCHKIIQEAIDMGLTMK
;
A
#
# COMPACT_ATOMS: atom_id res chain seq x y z
N MET A 1 36.06 -45.49 23.87
CA MET A 1 36.29 -44.03 23.67
C MET A 1 35.67 -43.67 22.32
N LYS A 2 34.58 -42.87 22.33
CA LYS A 2 33.81 -42.28 21.20
C LYS A 2 33.10 -43.33 20.31
N VAL A 3 31.76 -43.54 20.23
CA VAL A 3 30.56 -42.66 20.08
C VAL A 3 30.82 -41.61 18.98
N ILE A 4 30.07 -41.45 17.89
CA ILE A 4 28.62 -41.49 17.64
C ILE A 4 28.37 -41.63 16.12
N ASP A 5 27.26 -42.28 15.78
CA ASP A 5 26.41 -42.19 14.58
C ASP A 5 26.65 -40.98 13.64
N GLU A 6 26.93 -41.23 12.35
CA GLU A 6 26.88 -40.21 11.29
C GLU A 6 25.82 -40.61 10.25
N CYS A 7 24.58 -40.23 10.55
CA CYS A 7 23.48 -40.16 9.62
C CYS A 7 23.81 -39.09 8.56
N TYR A 8 24.20 -39.52 7.35
CA TYR A 8 24.42 -38.64 6.21
C TYR A 8 23.06 -38.16 5.69
N CYS A 9 22.58 -37.05 6.25
CA CYS A 9 21.33 -36.43 5.81
C CYS A 9 21.61 -35.61 4.55
N GLU A 10 21.04 -36.06 3.43
CA GLU A 10 20.96 -35.30 2.19
C GLU A 10 20.29 -33.94 2.45
N CYS A 11 21.06 -32.85 2.41
CA CYS A 11 20.49 -31.52 2.34
C CYS A 11 20.00 -31.28 0.91
N ILE A 12 18.71 -31.51 0.69
CA ILE A 12 17.98 -31.02 -0.48
C ILE A 12 18.08 -29.50 -0.47
N THR A 13 18.87 -28.96 -1.40
CA THR A 13 18.98 -27.53 -1.68
C THR A 13 17.61 -27.01 -2.14
N GLN A 14 16.81 -26.52 -1.20
CA GLN A 14 15.51 -25.97 -1.51
C GLN A 14 15.67 -24.59 -2.18
N ASN A 15 15.42 -24.59 -3.49
CA ASN A 15 14.84 -23.51 -4.30
C ASN A 15 15.50 -22.12 -4.21
N LEU A 16 16.64 -21.98 -4.89
CA LEU A 16 17.13 -20.71 -5.45
C LEU A 16 16.28 -20.29 -6.65
N ASN A 17 15.02 -19.93 -6.41
CA ASN A 17 14.18 -19.22 -7.37
C ASN A 17 13.27 -18.24 -6.64
N ARG A 18 13.83 -17.46 -5.70
CA ARG A 18 13.28 -16.14 -5.42
C ARG A 18 13.49 -15.32 -6.67
N THR A 19 12.45 -15.11 -7.46
CA THR A 19 12.49 -14.03 -8.45
C THR A 19 12.84 -12.77 -7.66
N LYS A 20 13.95 -12.11 -8.02
CA LYS A 20 14.52 -10.93 -7.36
C LYS A 20 13.58 -9.70 -7.31
N GLU A 21 12.30 -9.91 -7.56
CA GLU A 21 11.28 -8.89 -7.79
C GLU A 21 10.11 -8.98 -6.80
N SER A 22 10.03 -10.06 -6.01
CA SER A 22 8.90 -10.34 -5.12
C SER A 22 9.13 -9.83 -3.70
N CYS A 23 8.04 -9.56 -2.98
CA CYS A 23 8.07 -9.15 -1.59
C CYS A 23 8.82 -10.19 -0.73
N PRO A 24 9.80 -9.78 0.11
CA PRO A 24 10.62 -10.72 0.87
C PRO A 24 9.87 -11.43 2.01
N VAL A 25 8.63 -11.00 2.30
CA VAL A 25 7.79 -11.55 3.38
C VAL A 25 6.71 -12.47 2.81
N CYS A 26 5.87 -11.97 1.91
CA CYS A 26 4.71 -12.73 1.40
C CYS A 26 4.97 -13.39 0.02
N ASN A 27 6.13 -13.14 -0.60
CA ASN A 27 6.53 -13.67 -1.90
C ASN A 27 5.62 -13.29 -3.09
N ASN A 28 4.73 -12.31 -2.93
CA ASN A 28 3.92 -11.75 -4.01
C ASN A 28 4.67 -10.61 -4.70
N GLU A 29 4.39 -10.40 -5.99
CA GLU A 29 4.87 -9.23 -6.71
C GLU A 29 4.31 -7.93 -6.09
N GLY A 30 5.18 -6.93 -5.95
CA GLY A 30 4.78 -5.58 -5.51
C GLY A 30 4.71 -4.60 -6.67
N VAL A 31 4.05 -3.46 -6.43
CA VAL A 31 3.97 -2.37 -7.41
C VAL A 31 5.12 -1.38 -7.18
N THR A 32 5.80 -1.00 -8.24
CA THR A 32 6.92 -0.05 -8.17
C THR A 32 6.48 1.34 -7.75
N VAL A 33 7.24 1.96 -6.85
CA VAL A 33 7.10 3.35 -6.40
C VAL A 33 8.48 3.99 -6.24
N SER A 34 8.55 5.30 -6.45
CA SER A 34 9.68 6.17 -6.21
C SER A 34 10.03 6.32 -4.73
N ARG A 35 11.31 6.60 -4.48
CA ARG A 35 11.82 7.01 -3.17
C ARG A 35 11.04 8.17 -2.56
N ILE A 36 10.66 9.18 -3.37
CA ILE A 36 10.00 10.41 -2.89
C ILE A 36 8.71 10.05 -2.13
N THR A 37 7.88 9.16 -2.68
CA THR A 37 6.65 8.70 -2.02
C THR A 37 6.93 8.05 -0.69
N VAL A 38 7.94 7.18 -0.63
CA VAL A 38 8.32 6.50 0.61
C VAL A 38 8.80 7.51 1.65
N GLU A 39 9.64 8.49 1.29
CA GLU A 39 10.11 9.55 2.21
C GLU A 39 9.00 10.41 2.80
N HIS A 40 7.93 10.63 2.04
CA HIS A 40 6.77 11.41 2.49
C HIS A 40 5.84 10.61 3.39
N LEU A 41 5.74 9.29 3.15
CA LEU A 41 4.78 8.44 3.84
C LEU A 41 5.36 7.70 5.05
N VAL A 42 6.67 7.44 5.12
CA VAL A 42 7.27 6.91 6.35
C VAL A 42 7.25 7.95 7.47
N THR A 43 7.04 7.50 8.69
CA THR A 43 7.11 8.32 9.91
C THR A 43 8.49 8.97 10.06
N ASP A 44 8.57 10.08 10.80
CA ASP A 44 9.80 10.88 10.88
C ASP A 44 10.99 10.07 11.42
N ASP A 45 10.75 9.16 12.35
CA ASP A 45 11.76 8.26 12.94
C ASP A 45 12.44 7.36 11.90
N TYR A 46 11.77 7.08 10.79
CA TYR A 46 12.23 6.16 9.75
C TYR A 46 12.67 6.86 8.45
N ARG A 47 12.53 8.18 8.36
CA ARG A 47 12.91 8.93 7.15
C ARG A 47 14.39 8.78 6.80
N ASN A 48 15.28 8.73 7.79
CA ASN A 48 16.72 8.53 7.58
C ASN A 48 17.07 7.10 7.14
N ALA A 49 16.16 6.14 7.33
CA ALA A 49 16.34 4.76 6.89
C ALA A 49 15.94 4.57 5.42
N VAL A 50 15.41 5.58 4.74
CA VAL A 50 15.11 5.51 3.31
C VAL A 50 16.42 5.63 2.51
N ASP A 51 16.80 4.58 1.79
CA ASP A 51 18.00 4.48 0.96
C ASP A 51 17.67 3.80 -0.38
N GLY A 52 18.39 4.16 -1.45
CA GLY A 52 18.11 3.73 -2.81
C GLY A 52 17.02 4.56 -3.50
N ASP A 53 16.88 4.32 -4.82
CA ASP A 53 16.09 5.18 -5.71
C ASP A 53 14.66 4.67 -5.94
N GLN A 54 14.45 3.35 -5.86
CA GLN A 54 13.21 2.70 -6.20
C GLN A 54 12.79 1.70 -5.12
N TYR A 55 11.51 1.72 -4.80
CA TYR A 55 10.88 0.81 -3.85
C TYR A 55 9.74 0.06 -4.54
N LYS A 56 9.23 -0.97 -3.86
CA LYS A 56 7.97 -1.60 -4.21
C LYS A 56 7.04 -1.57 -3.01
N ILE A 57 5.74 -1.42 -3.28
CA ILE A 57 4.69 -1.58 -2.30
C ILE A 57 4.10 -3.00 -2.35
N CYS A 58 3.97 -3.64 -1.20
CA CYS A 58 3.37 -4.96 -1.07
C CYS A 58 1.83 -4.85 -1.07
N MET A 59 1.20 -5.41 -2.10
CA MET A 59 -0.25 -5.37 -2.31
C MET A 59 -1.03 -6.43 -1.53
N ASN A 60 -0.37 -7.31 -0.78
CA ASN A 60 -1.06 -8.35 -0.01
C ASN A 60 -1.75 -7.73 1.23
N GLU A 61 -3.06 -7.94 1.38
CA GLU A 61 -3.88 -7.31 2.41
C GLU A 61 -3.59 -7.81 3.83
N ASP A 62 -3.10 -9.04 3.99
CA ASP A 62 -2.89 -9.71 5.28
C ASP A 62 -1.50 -9.46 5.88
N TYR A 63 -0.57 -8.86 5.12
CA TYR A 63 0.83 -8.69 5.55
C TYR A 63 1.16 -7.24 5.89
N ASP A 64 1.85 -7.06 7.02
CA ASP A 64 2.18 -5.74 7.56
C ASP A 64 3.25 -4.98 6.78
N VAL A 65 4.00 -5.66 5.90
CA VAL A 65 4.95 -4.98 5.02
C VAL A 65 4.22 -4.05 4.06
N ILE A 66 4.65 -2.79 4.03
CA ILE A 66 4.17 -1.77 3.10
C ILE A 66 5.18 -1.60 1.98
N TYR A 67 6.32 -0.99 2.26
CA TYR A 67 7.35 -0.73 1.26
C TYR A 67 8.54 -1.64 1.46
N TYR A 68 9.23 -1.98 0.37
CA TYR A 68 10.49 -2.69 0.43
C TYR A 68 11.40 -2.29 -0.72
N ASN A 69 12.71 -2.35 -0.47
CA ASN A 69 13.76 -2.23 -1.47
C ASN A 69 14.67 -3.45 -1.30
N LEU A 70 14.78 -4.26 -2.35
CA LEU A 70 15.54 -5.52 -2.29
C LEU A 70 17.04 -5.31 -2.40
N ASP A 71 17.49 -4.30 -3.16
CA ASP A 71 18.92 -4.00 -3.33
C ASP A 71 19.56 -3.47 -2.04
N LYS A 72 18.79 -2.74 -1.25
CA LYS A 72 19.20 -2.16 0.04
C LYS A 72 18.78 -3.01 1.24
N GLU A 73 18.06 -4.11 1.01
CA GLU A 73 17.49 -4.97 2.05
C GLU A 73 16.60 -4.21 3.08
N ILE A 74 15.93 -3.14 2.64
CA ILE A 74 15.07 -2.30 3.47
C ILE A 74 13.61 -2.75 3.36
N LYS A 75 12.88 -2.69 4.47
CA LYS A 75 11.42 -2.82 4.52
C LYS A 75 10.82 -1.84 5.51
N PHE A 76 9.64 -1.33 5.19
CA PHE A 76 8.81 -0.52 6.08
C PHE A 76 7.49 -1.23 6.37
N LEU A 77 7.09 -1.29 7.63
CA LEU A 77 5.87 -1.94 8.10
C LEU A 77 4.74 -0.92 8.30
N LYS A 78 3.50 -1.40 8.50
CA LYS A 78 2.30 -0.57 8.71
C LYS A 78 2.50 0.52 9.77
N ASP A 79 3.08 0.17 10.91
CA ASP A 79 3.33 1.07 12.04
C ASP A 79 4.44 2.10 11.78
N GLN A 80 5.22 1.93 10.70
CA GLN A 80 6.30 2.83 10.28
C GLN A 80 5.83 3.82 9.21
N VAL A 81 4.57 3.73 8.76
CA VAL A 81 3.96 4.60 7.74
C VAL A 81 2.88 5.48 8.40
N ARG A 82 2.81 6.75 8.01
CA ARG A 82 1.96 7.78 8.64
C ARG A 82 0.47 7.64 8.34
N VAL A 83 0.11 6.83 7.33
CA VAL A 83 -1.26 6.68 6.86
C VAL A 83 -1.60 5.19 6.73
N PRO A 84 -2.83 4.77 7.11
CA PRO A 84 -3.36 3.46 6.75
C PRO A 84 -3.36 3.29 5.23
N ILE A 85 -3.04 2.10 4.76
CA ILE A 85 -3.01 1.76 3.33
C ILE A 85 -4.33 1.11 2.96
N TRP A 86 -5.19 1.80 2.20
CA TRP A 86 -6.61 1.45 1.97
C TRP A 86 -6.90 -0.02 1.63
N PHE A 87 -5.97 -0.71 0.95
CA PHE A 87 -6.13 -2.11 0.52
C PHE A 87 -5.59 -3.13 1.54
N LYS A 88 -5.10 -2.68 2.69
CA LYS A 88 -4.80 -3.56 3.83
C LYS A 88 -6.10 -3.87 4.56
N LYS A 89 -6.21 -5.12 5.03
CA LYS A 89 -7.45 -5.65 5.59
C LYS A 89 -7.95 -4.89 6.81
N ASP A 90 -7.03 -4.37 7.60
CA ASP A 90 -7.25 -3.60 8.83
C ASP A 90 -7.10 -2.08 8.64
N ALA A 91 -7.14 -1.59 7.41
CA ALA A 91 -7.03 -0.17 7.13
C ALA A 91 -8.21 0.61 7.72
N ASP A 92 -7.92 1.49 8.68
CA ASP A 92 -8.88 2.39 9.29
C ASP A 92 -8.25 3.79 9.52
N PRO A 93 -8.75 4.86 8.87
CA PRO A 93 -9.80 4.83 7.85
C PRO A 93 -9.33 4.28 6.50
N LYS A 94 -10.27 3.84 5.66
CA LYS A 94 -10.02 3.56 4.24
C LYS A 94 -10.10 4.85 3.43
N TYR A 95 -8.94 5.34 2.99
CA TYR A 95 -8.87 6.53 2.14
C TYR A 95 -9.21 6.23 0.69
N ALA A 96 -10.16 6.99 0.14
CA ALA A 96 -10.37 7.08 -1.31
C ALA A 96 -9.41 8.10 -1.95
N CYS A 97 -9.12 9.21 -1.25
CA CYS A 97 -8.17 10.24 -1.70
C CYS A 97 -7.28 10.70 -0.54
N TYR A 98 -6.01 10.27 -0.53
CA TYR A 98 -5.05 10.69 0.50
C TYR A 98 -4.77 12.18 0.52
N CYS A 99 -4.58 12.80 -0.66
CA CYS A 99 -4.24 14.22 -0.77
C CYS A 99 -5.25 15.14 -0.08
N SER A 100 -6.53 14.78 -0.11
CA SER A 100 -7.62 15.53 0.51
C SER A 100 -8.19 14.85 1.76
N LYS A 101 -7.57 13.76 2.22
CA LYS A 101 -8.02 12.93 3.34
C LYS A 101 -9.50 12.53 3.25
N VAL A 102 -9.99 12.25 2.04
CA VAL A 102 -11.35 11.78 1.80
C VAL A 102 -11.38 10.26 1.90
N THR A 103 -12.31 9.74 2.68
CA THR A 103 -12.53 8.30 2.92
C THR A 103 -13.49 7.69 1.90
N GLU A 104 -13.46 6.37 1.77
CA GLU A 104 -14.43 5.60 0.98
C GLU A 104 -15.87 5.88 1.44
N ASP A 105 -16.10 5.86 2.75
CA ASP A 105 -17.41 6.12 3.35
C ASP A 105 -17.95 7.51 3.01
N GLN A 106 -17.09 8.55 2.98
CA GLN A 106 -17.50 9.90 2.57
C GLN A 106 -17.92 9.96 1.10
N VAL A 107 -17.28 9.17 0.22
CA VAL A 107 -17.69 9.08 -1.18
C VAL A 107 -19.02 8.32 -1.30
N ILE A 108 -19.18 7.22 -0.59
CA ILE A 108 -20.44 6.46 -0.53
C ILE A 108 -21.58 7.34 0.00
N GLU A 109 -21.34 8.11 1.07
CA GLU A 109 -22.32 9.04 1.63
C GLU A 109 -22.73 10.12 0.61
N ALA A 110 -21.78 10.66 -0.17
CA ALA A 110 -22.07 11.60 -1.26
C ALA A 110 -23.02 10.99 -2.31
N VAL A 111 -22.90 9.69 -2.59
CA VAL A 111 -23.82 8.99 -3.49
C VAL A 111 -25.18 8.77 -2.85
N VAL A 112 -25.22 8.13 -1.68
CA VAL A 112 -26.45 7.66 -1.03
C VAL A 112 -27.30 8.82 -0.55
N LYS A 113 -26.72 9.81 0.14
CA LYS A 113 -27.45 10.92 0.76
C LYS A 113 -27.57 12.14 -0.15
N HIS A 114 -26.56 12.40 -0.98
CA HIS A 114 -26.49 13.63 -1.78
C HIS A 114 -26.69 13.40 -3.28
N GLY A 115 -26.85 12.15 -3.71
CA GLY A 115 -27.24 11.84 -5.08
C GLY A 115 -26.11 11.92 -6.11
N ALA A 116 -24.85 11.99 -5.70
CA ALA A 116 -23.71 11.96 -6.61
C ALA A 116 -23.73 10.68 -7.47
N LYS A 117 -23.39 10.80 -8.76
CA LYS A 117 -23.32 9.68 -9.72
C LYS A 117 -22.00 9.65 -10.49
N THR A 118 -21.21 10.73 -10.40
CA THR A 118 -19.95 10.87 -11.14
C THR A 118 -18.83 11.32 -10.20
N VAL A 119 -17.58 11.01 -10.55
CA VAL A 119 -16.40 11.48 -9.81
C VAL A 119 -16.43 13.00 -9.66
N LYS A 120 -16.86 13.75 -10.68
CA LYS A 120 -16.95 15.21 -10.61
C LYS A 120 -17.91 15.67 -9.51
N GLU A 121 -19.09 15.08 -9.43
CA GLU A 121 -20.09 15.43 -8.41
C GLU A 121 -19.61 15.02 -7.00
N ALA A 122 -19.05 13.81 -6.86
CA ALA A 122 -18.48 13.35 -5.60
C ALA A 122 -17.34 14.26 -5.12
N ASN A 123 -16.47 14.73 -6.02
CA ASN A 123 -15.39 15.65 -5.69
C ASN A 123 -15.89 17.03 -5.24
N VAL A 124 -16.99 17.53 -5.81
CA VAL A 124 -17.62 18.79 -5.39
C VAL A 124 -18.12 18.68 -3.94
N ILE A 125 -18.72 17.55 -3.58
CA ILE A 125 -19.28 17.30 -2.24
C ILE A 125 -18.18 17.02 -1.21
N THR A 126 -17.28 16.09 -1.52
CA THR A 126 -16.27 15.59 -0.56
C THR A 126 -15.01 16.46 -0.50
N GLY A 127 -14.73 17.24 -1.54
CA GLY A 127 -13.48 17.97 -1.68
C GLY A 127 -12.30 17.12 -2.15
N ALA A 128 -12.51 15.87 -2.58
CA ALA A 128 -11.47 15.04 -3.16
C ALA A 128 -10.81 15.72 -4.39
N MET A 129 -9.54 15.39 -4.63
CA MET A 129 -8.73 15.89 -5.76
C MET A 129 -8.43 17.40 -5.77
N LYS A 130 -8.79 18.18 -4.74
CA LYS A 130 -8.53 19.64 -4.69
C LYS A 130 -7.04 20.02 -4.62
N ASN A 131 -6.22 19.25 -3.92
CA ASN A 131 -4.78 19.54 -3.68
C ASN A 131 -3.90 18.38 -4.16
N SER A 132 -3.82 18.17 -5.47
CA SER A 132 -3.30 16.93 -6.08
C SER A 132 -1.77 16.76 -5.99
N LEU A 133 -1.28 16.33 -4.82
CA LEU A 133 0.12 15.93 -4.57
C LEU A 133 0.26 14.40 -4.53
N CYS A 134 -0.26 13.70 -5.55
CA CYS A 134 -0.41 12.24 -5.52
C CYS A 134 0.93 11.51 -5.39
N LYS A 135 1.99 12.02 -6.01
CA LYS A 135 3.35 11.46 -5.87
C LYS A 135 3.86 11.48 -4.44
N GLU A 136 3.42 12.41 -3.61
CA GLU A 136 3.90 12.51 -2.22
C GLU A 136 2.96 11.77 -1.26
N ASN A 137 1.64 11.88 -1.51
CA ASN A 137 0.64 11.50 -0.53
C ASN A 137 -0.10 10.20 -0.86
N ASN A 138 -0.10 9.74 -2.12
CA ASN A 138 -0.72 8.46 -2.47
C ASN A 138 0.32 7.34 -2.39
N PRO A 139 0.11 6.27 -1.62
CA PRO A 139 0.99 5.11 -1.53
C PRO A 139 1.34 4.45 -2.86
N LEU A 140 0.49 4.59 -3.88
CA LEU A 140 0.71 4.09 -5.24
C LEU A 140 1.11 5.19 -6.24
N GLU A 141 1.32 6.43 -5.79
CA GLU A 141 1.69 7.61 -6.59
C GLU A 141 0.68 8.08 -7.65
N VAL A 142 -0.37 7.31 -7.86
CA VAL A 142 -1.38 7.56 -8.91
C VAL A 142 -2.52 8.43 -8.42
N CYS A 143 -3.27 8.99 -9.38
CA CYS A 143 -4.50 9.70 -9.05
C CYS A 143 -5.55 8.76 -8.44
N CYS A 144 -6.27 9.25 -7.42
CA CYS A 144 -7.34 8.54 -6.72
C CYS A 144 -8.63 8.34 -7.54
N HIS A 145 -8.70 8.82 -8.79
CA HIS A 145 -9.90 8.77 -9.63
C HIS A 145 -10.55 7.38 -9.66
N LYS A 146 -9.75 6.32 -9.83
CA LYS A 146 -10.24 4.94 -9.87
C LYS A 146 -10.90 4.52 -8.55
N ILE A 147 -10.26 4.78 -7.42
CA ILE A 147 -10.77 4.42 -6.08
C ILE A 147 -12.05 5.20 -5.76
N ILE A 148 -12.12 6.48 -6.17
CA ILE A 148 -13.34 7.28 -6.03
C ILE A 148 -14.47 6.69 -6.89
N GLN A 149 -14.19 6.27 -8.14
CA GLN A 149 -15.18 5.63 -8.99
C GLN A 149 -15.69 4.31 -8.38
N GLU A 150 -14.80 3.47 -7.86
CA GLU A 150 -15.18 2.23 -7.17
C GLU A 150 -16.09 2.49 -5.97
N ALA A 151 -15.77 3.49 -5.15
CA ALA A 151 -16.62 3.89 -4.03
C ALA A 151 -17.99 4.47 -4.48
N ILE A 152 -18.03 5.16 -5.62
CA ILE A 152 -19.29 5.60 -6.23
C ILE A 152 -20.14 4.40 -6.63
N ASP A 153 -19.54 3.44 -7.32
CA ASP A 153 -20.21 2.23 -7.79
C ASP A 153 -20.78 1.44 -6.60
N MET A 154 -20.01 1.31 -5.52
CA MET A 154 -20.49 0.74 -4.26
C MET A 154 -21.71 1.49 -3.72
N GLY A 155 -21.64 2.82 -3.60
CA GLY A 155 -22.77 3.63 -3.11
C GLY A 155 -24.02 3.53 -3.99
N LEU A 156 -23.88 3.32 -5.29
CA LEU A 156 -25.02 3.13 -6.21
C LEU A 156 -25.72 1.79 -6.00
N THR A 157 -25.01 0.75 -5.55
CA THR A 157 -25.62 -0.55 -5.21
C THR A 157 -26.38 -0.55 -3.87
N MET A 158 -26.21 0.50 -3.05
CA MET A 158 -26.86 0.64 -1.74
C MET A 158 -28.15 1.46 -1.76
N LYS A 159 -28.51 2.04 -2.93
CA LYS A 159 -29.78 2.74 -3.14
C LYS A 159 -30.90 1.75 -3.43
#